data_AF-A0A6V7JW35-F1
#
_entry.id   AF-A0A6V7JW35-F1
#
_cell.length_a   1.000
_cell.length_b   1.000
_cell.length_c   1.000
_cell.angle_alpha   90.00
_cell.angle_beta   90.00
_cell.angle_gamma   90.00
#
_symmetry.space_group_name_H-M   'P 1'
#
loop_
_entity.id
_entity.type
_entity.pdbx_description
1 polymer ?
#
loop_
_entity_poly.entity_id
_entity_poly.type
_entity_poly.pdbx_seq_one_letter_code
_entity_poly.pdbx_strand_id
1 'polypeptide(L)'
;KKKKEKKGGKKKKKKKGEVQVNREEIQEMFQELVTSGIIRNYPEAQLDDWFGDLSYQNYEAKKELKDHYARLGEIKRAIMDICILPIGSRGAHMVSPLVR
;
A
#
# COMPACT_ATOMS: atom_id res chain seq x y z
N LYS A 1 -60.15 -17.20 -1.00
CA LYS A 1 -58.97 -18.00 -0.56
C LYS A 1 -57.71 -17.40 -1.21
N LYS A 2 -56.66 -17.18 -0.42
CA LYS A 2 -55.47 -16.33 -0.71
C LYS A 2 -54.65 -16.76 -1.94
N LYS A 3 -54.27 -15.77 -2.77
CA LYS A 3 -53.28 -15.85 -3.85
C LYS A 3 -51.87 -16.01 -3.24
N LYS A 4 -51.28 -17.19 -3.35
CA LYS A 4 -49.85 -17.44 -3.06
C LYS A 4 -49.07 -17.10 -4.32
N GLU A 5 -48.11 -16.18 -4.28
CA GLU A 5 -46.97 -16.23 -5.22
C GLU A 5 -45.74 -15.43 -4.74
N LYS A 6 -44.68 -16.22 -4.49
CA LYS A 6 -43.23 -15.98 -4.72
C LYS A 6 -42.54 -14.82 -3.98
N LYS A 7 -42.03 -15.12 -2.78
CA LYS A 7 -40.90 -14.41 -2.15
C LYS A 7 -39.63 -14.66 -2.98
N GLY A 8 -39.08 -13.61 -3.58
CA GLY A 8 -37.83 -13.63 -4.32
C GLY A 8 -36.66 -14.10 -3.45
N GLY A 9 -36.01 -15.19 -3.86
CA GLY A 9 -34.84 -15.75 -3.20
C GLY A 9 -33.63 -14.83 -3.30
N LYS A 10 -33.11 -14.41 -2.14
CA LYS A 10 -31.87 -13.65 -1.99
C LYS A 10 -30.70 -14.53 -2.47
N LYS A 11 -30.15 -14.26 -3.67
CA LYS A 11 -28.94 -14.92 -4.20
C LYS A 11 -27.81 -14.75 -3.18
N LYS A 12 -27.44 -15.85 -2.51
CA LYS A 12 -26.23 -15.93 -1.67
C LYS A 12 -25.03 -15.63 -2.56
N LYS A 13 -24.32 -14.54 -2.25
CA LYS A 13 -23.01 -14.19 -2.81
C LYS A 13 -22.07 -15.37 -2.50
N LYS A 14 -21.64 -16.12 -3.53
CA LYS A 14 -20.63 -17.19 -3.39
C LYS A 14 -19.44 -16.60 -2.64
N LYS A 15 -19.13 -17.15 -1.46
CA LYS A 15 -17.84 -16.90 -0.81
C LYS A 15 -16.77 -17.30 -1.82
N LYS A 16 -15.86 -16.36 -2.16
CA LYS A 16 -14.62 -16.69 -2.87
C LYS A 16 -13.99 -17.83 -2.06
N GLY A 17 -13.80 -18.98 -2.70
CA GLY A 17 -13.18 -20.13 -2.06
C GLY A 17 -11.83 -19.69 -1.50
N GLU A 18 -11.57 -20.03 -0.25
CA GLU A 18 -10.22 -19.97 0.28
C GLU A 18 -9.38 -20.87 -0.63
N VAL A 19 -8.43 -20.27 -1.33
CA VAL A 19 -7.45 -21.02 -2.11
C VAL A 19 -6.70 -21.87 -1.08
N GLN A 20 -6.86 -23.19 -1.13
CA GLN A 20 -6.04 -24.10 -0.36
C GLN A 20 -4.65 -24.06 -0.98
N VAL A 21 -3.83 -23.11 -0.55
CA VAL A 21 -2.45 -23.01 -1.00
C VAL A 21 -1.67 -24.10 -0.27
N ASN A 22 -1.18 -25.09 -1.01
CA ASN A 22 -0.33 -26.11 -0.43
C ASN A 22 1.02 -25.48 -0.06
N ARG A 23 1.61 -25.86 1.09
CA ARG A 23 2.90 -25.29 1.52
C ARG A 23 4.03 -25.50 0.50
N GLU A 24 3.99 -26.63 -0.20
CA GLU A 24 4.95 -27.00 -1.24
C GLU A 24 4.88 -26.04 -2.43
N GLU A 25 3.67 -25.67 -2.87
CA GLU A 25 3.44 -24.68 -3.93
C GLU A 25 3.97 -23.29 -3.54
N ILE A 26 3.87 -22.89 -2.26
CA ILE A 26 4.43 -21.61 -1.78
C ILE A 26 5.94 -21.60 -1.89
N GLN A 27 6.59 -22.71 -1.55
CA GLN A 27 8.04 -22.82 -1.61
C GLN A 27 8.54 -22.76 -3.06
N GLU A 28 7.85 -23.44 -3.97
CA GLU A 28 8.16 -23.39 -5.40
C GLU A 28 7.98 -21.96 -5.96
N MET A 29 6.84 -21.32 -5.69
CA MET A 29 6.60 -19.92 -6.09
C MET A 29 7.66 -18.98 -5.51
N PHE A 30 8.05 -19.15 -4.25
CA PHE A 30 9.10 -18.35 -3.64
C PHE A 30 10.44 -18.54 -4.37
N GLN A 31 10.80 -19.78 -4.70
CA GLN A 31 12.03 -20.10 -5.41
C GLN A 31 12.06 -19.46 -6.80
N GLU A 32 10.94 -19.48 -7.53
CA GLU A 32 10.81 -18.79 -8.83
C GLU A 32 10.97 -17.27 -8.70
N LEU A 33 10.37 -16.66 -7.67
CA LEU A 33 10.47 -15.21 -7.42
C LEU A 33 11.89 -14.77 -7.04
N VAL A 34 12.63 -15.61 -6.32
CA VAL A 34 14.05 -15.37 -6.01
C VAL A 34 14.91 -15.55 -7.26
N THR A 35 14.68 -16.62 -8.02
CA THR A 35 15.45 -16.94 -9.25
C THR A 35 15.24 -15.88 -10.34
N SER A 36 14.04 -15.34 -10.45
CA SER A 36 13.73 -14.21 -11.34
C SER A 36 14.28 -12.86 -10.85
N GLY A 37 14.83 -12.79 -9.64
CA GLY A 37 15.41 -11.57 -9.07
C GLY A 37 14.40 -10.53 -8.59
N ILE A 38 13.12 -10.91 -8.48
CA ILE A 38 12.06 -10.05 -7.93
C ILE A 38 12.25 -9.89 -6.43
N ILE A 39 12.47 -11.01 -5.73
CA ILE A 39 12.86 -11.02 -4.32
C ILE A 39 14.38 -11.03 -4.26
N ARG A 40 14.95 -9.95 -3.76
CA ARG A 40 16.39 -9.78 -3.63
C ARG A 40 16.73 -8.99 -2.37
N ASN A 41 17.96 -9.20 -1.90
CA ASN A 41 18.50 -8.39 -0.82
C ASN A 41 18.92 -7.02 -1.37
N TYR A 42 18.54 -5.98 -0.64
CA TYR A 42 18.98 -4.61 -0.91
C TYR A 42 20.06 -4.23 0.09
N PRO A 43 21.05 -3.40 -0.31
CA PRO A 43 22.00 -2.86 0.66
C PRO A 43 21.25 -2.07 1.73
N GLU A 44 21.72 -2.19 2.97
CA GLU A 44 21.19 -1.39 4.07
C GLU A 44 21.53 0.08 3.83
N ALA A 45 20.51 0.94 3.89
CA ALA A 45 20.66 2.38 3.77
C ALA A 45 19.81 3.05 4.84
N GLN A 46 20.36 4.05 5.53
CA GLN A 46 19.60 4.82 6.49
C GLN A 46 18.93 6.00 5.80
N LEU A 47 17.72 6.34 6.23
CA LEU A 47 17.00 7.50 5.69
C LEU A 47 17.72 8.82 6.01
N ASP A 48 18.58 8.82 7.02
CA ASP A 48 19.40 9.97 7.44
C ASP A 48 20.66 10.16 6.61
N ASP A 49 21.08 9.16 5.83
CA ASP A 49 22.18 9.29 4.87
C ASP A 49 21.82 10.23 3.69
N TRP A 50 20.53 10.48 3.50
CA TRP A 50 20.01 11.31 2.42
C TRP A 50 19.74 12.74 2.90
N PHE A 51 20.59 13.67 2.46
CA PHE A 51 20.48 15.09 2.80
C PHE A 51 19.44 15.82 1.94
N GLY A 52 18.45 16.41 2.59
CA GLY A 52 17.49 17.28 1.92
C GLY A 52 16.39 17.75 2.86
N ASP A 53 15.98 19.00 2.69
CA ASP A 53 14.91 19.64 3.47
C ASP A 53 13.64 19.80 2.62
N LEU A 54 12.53 20.14 3.29
CA LEU A 54 11.27 20.50 2.68
C LEU A 54 11.40 21.82 1.90
N SER A 55 10.85 21.83 0.69
CA SER A 55 10.86 23.03 -0.15
C SER A 55 9.69 23.93 0.20
N TYR A 56 9.97 25.06 0.85
CA TYR A 56 8.97 26.11 1.07
C TYR A 56 8.42 26.66 -0.25
N GLN A 57 9.26 26.76 -1.29
CA GLN A 57 8.82 27.19 -2.62
C GLN A 57 7.81 26.21 -3.23
N ASN A 58 7.99 24.91 -3.02
CA ASN A 58 7.05 23.90 -3.51
C ASN A 58 5.72 23.98 -2.78
N TYR A 59 5.73 24.28 -1.49
CA TYR A 59 4.52 24.51 -0.71
C TYR A 59 3.69 25.67 -1.29
N GLU A 60 4.32 26.80 -1.58
CA GLU A 60 3.66 27.94 -2.22
C GLU A 60 3.22 27.62 -3.66
N ALA A 61 4.07 26.97 -4.46
CA ALA A 61 3.72 26.56 -5.82
C ALA A 61 2.48 25.66 -5.85
N LYS A 62 2.36 24.71 -4.90
CA LYS A 62 1.18 23.85 -4.75
C LYS A 62 -0.08 24.66 -4.44
N LYS A 63 0.04 25.69 -3.60
CA LYS A 63 -1.07 26.60 -3.25
C LYS A 63 -1.51 27.46 -4.45
N GLU A 64 -0.55 27.86 -5.28
CA GLU A 64 -0.79 28.61 -6.52
C GLU A 64 -1.18 27.72 -7.71
N LEU A 65 -1.36 26.40 -7.50
CA LEU A 65 -1.63 25.40 -8.55
C LEU A 65 -0.58 25.41 -9.68
N LYS A 66 0.66 25.73 -9.33
CA LYS A 66 1.82 25.68 -10.22
C LYS A 66 2.53 24.34 -10.13
N ASP A 67 3.03 23.89 -11.27
CA ASP A 67 3.86 22.70 -11.35
C ASP A 67 5.17 22.91 -10.59
N HIS A 68 5.56 21.89 -9.82
CA HIS A 68 6.79 21.87 -9.06
C HIS A 68 7.37 20.44 -9.04
N TYR A 69 8.70 20.36 -8.97
CA TYR A 69 9.40 19.08 -8.84
C TYR A 69 9.59 18.75 -7.36
N ALA A 70 9.32 17.49 -7.01
CA ALA A 70 9.55 16.99 -5.67
C ALA A 70 11.04 17.11 -5.30
N ARG A 71 11.33 17.66 -4.13
CA ARG A 71 12.66 17.70 -3.53
C ARG A 71 12.87 16.51 -2.62
N LEU A 72 14.13 16.26 -2.28
CA LEU A 72 14.51 15.08 -1.53
C LEU A 72 13.87 15.02 -0.13
N GLY A 73 13.67 16.16 0.53
CA GLY A 73 12.95 16.21 1.82
C GLY A 73 11.47 15.81 1.71
N GLU A 74 10.81 16.13 0.60
CA GLU A 74 9.42 15.73 0.35
C GLU A 74 9.32 14.22 0.09
N ILE A 75 10.30 13.66 -0.64
CA ILE A 75 10.40 12.22 -0.87
C ILE A 75 10.65 11.49 0.46
N LYS A 76 11.59 11.98 1.27
CA LYS A 76 11.89 11.46 2.61
C LYS A 76 10.62 11.45 3.46
N ARG A 77 9.86 12.54 3.46
CA ARG A 77 8.58 12.64 4.18
C ARG A 77 7.54 11.64 3.68
N ALA A 78 7.38 11.50 2.38
CA ALA A 78 6.44 10.54 1.79
C ALA A 78 6.76 9.10 2.16
N ILE A 79 8.05 8.71 2.13
CA ILE A 79 8.49 7.38 2.56
C ILE A 79 8.18 7.14 4.05
N MET A 80 8.45 8.13 4.91
CA MET A 80 8.14 8.02 6.33
C MET A 80 6.65 7.82 6.58
N ASP A 81 5.80 8.66 5.98
CA ASP A 81 4.36 8.65 6.25
C ASP A 81 3.65 7.43 5.65
N ILE A 82 4.05 7.00 4.45
CA ILE A 82 3.37 5.94 3.69
C ILE A 82 3.97 4.56 3.97
N CYS A 83 5.29 4.44 4.08
CA CYS A 83 5.94 3.14 4.20
C CYS A 83 6.28 2.80 5.64
N ILE A 84 6.90 3.72 6.38
CA ILE A 84 7.46 3.42 7.70
C ILE A 84 6.38 3.49 8.79
N LEU A 85 5.59 4.57 8.80
CA LEU A 85 4.59 4.82 9.84
C LEU A 85 3.53 3.72 9.96
N PRO A 86 2.99 3.13 8.87
CA PRO A 86 2.02 2.05 8.97
C PRO A 86 2.59 0.74 9.53
N ILE A 87 3.89 0.51 9.37
CA ILE A 87 4.56 -0.68 9.89
C ILE A 87 4.69 -0.60 11.42
N GLY A 88 4.87 0.61 11.97
CA GLY A 88 5.14 0.83 13.39
C GLY A 88 3.96 0.50 14.32
N SER A 89 2.71 0.67 13.88
CA SER A 89 1.55 0.26 14.68
C SER A 89 0.28 0.05 13.86
N ARG A 90 -0.59 -0.85 14.32
CA ARG A 90 -1.90 -1.09 13.68
C ARG A 90 -2.79 0.15 13.70
N GLY A 91 -2.71 0.95 14.76
CA GLY A 91 -3.46 2.21 14.85
C GLY A 91 -2.99 3.23 13.81
N ALA A 92 -1.68 3.42 13.68
CA ALA A 92 -1.10 4.30 12.66
C ALA A 92 -1.39 3.80 11.24
N HIS A 93 -1.39 2.49 11.01
CA HIS A 93 -1.76 1.91 9.71
C HIS A 93 -3.21 2.24 9.30
N MET A 94 -4.15 2.23 10.25
CA MET A 94 -5.55 2.55 9.94
C MET A 94 -5.77 4.05 9.67
N VAL A 95 -4.86 4.91 10.13
CA VAL A 95 -4.97 6.37 10.05
C VAL A 95 -4.02 6.96 9.00
N SER A 96 -3.01 6.22 8.55
CA SER A 96 -2.02 6.68 7.58
C SER A 96 -2.19 6.01 6.21
N PRO A 97 -2.08 6.74 5.08
CA PRO A 97 -1.99 8.19 4.97
C PRO A 97 -3.40 8.78 4.80
N LEU A 98 -3.71 9.85 5.55
CA LEU A 98 -4.85 10.73 5.28
C LEU A 98 -4.55 11.55 4.01
N VAL A 99 -4.44 10.92 2.85
CA VAL A 99 -4.49 11.64 1.58
C VAL A 99 -5.94 12.11 1.43
N ARG A 100 -6.15 13.41 1.60
CA ARG A 100 -7.46 14.07 1.57
C ARG A 100 -7.49 15.09 0.44
#